data_AF-A0A1B8B0I6-F1
#
_entry.id   AF-A0A1B8B0I6-F1
#
_cell.length_a   1.000
_cell.length_b   1.000
_cell.length_c   1.000
_cell.angle_alpha   90.00
_cell.angle_beta   90.00
_cell.angle_gamma   90.00
#
_symmetry.space_group_name_H-M   'P 1'
#
loop_
_entity.id
_entity.type
_entity.pdbx_description
1 polymer ?
#
loop_
_entity_poly.entity_id
_entity_poly.type
_entity_poly.pdbx_seq_one_letter_code
_entity_poly.pdbx_strand_id
1 'polypeptide(L)'
;MENTEKYLTSIDFAASNKPDEIDHPDHILWQCRPTTKLTFMEKVRGKEPCRRINYMEIDVCAGCSAKRTVGALAMAREARVIGELITHDVYGNEIWRYKVEE
;
A
#
# COMPACT_ATOMS: atom_id res chain seq x y z
N MET A 1 -49.44 1.77 -16.12
CA MET A 1 -48.80 0.49 -16.46
C MET A 1 -48.13 0.76 -17.79
N GLU A 2 -46.87 1.18 -17.82
CA GLU A 2 -45.62 0.38 -17.93
C GLU A 2 -44.64 1.41 -18.55
N ASN A 3 -43.32 1.45 -18.37
CA ASN A 3 -42.36 0.66 -17.64
C ASN A 3 -41.15 1.60 -17.44
N THR A 4 -40.84 1.98 -16.20
CA THR A 4 -39.62 2.71 -15.84
C THR A 4 -38.52 1.71 -15.60
N GLU A 5 -37.57 1.59 -16.52
CA GLU A 5 -36.24 1.00 -16.28
C GLU A 5 -35.46 1.02 -17.60
N LYS A 6 -34.35 1.78 -17.70
CA LYS A 6 -33.09 1.32 -18.31
C LYS A 6 -31.92 2.14 -17.74
N TYR A 7 -31.37 1.58 -16.66
CA TYR A 7 -29.94 1.38 -16.39
C TYR A 7 -28.95 2.50 -16.75
N LEU A 8 -28.49 3.14 -15.66
CA LEU A 8 -27.18 3.77 -15.50
C LEU A 8 -26.06 2.80 -15.88
N THR A 9 -25.41 2.99 -17.02
CA THR A 9 -24.06 2.44 -17.25
C THR A 9 -23.33 3.31 -18.25
N SER A 10 -22.45 4.19 -17.77
CA SER A 10 -21.22 4.66 -18.42
C SER A 10 -20.53 5.60 -17.44
N ILE A 11 -20.02 5.06 -16.32
CA ILE A 11 -18.93 5.75 -15.64
C ILE A 11 -17.70 5.35 -16.44
N ASP A 12 -17.35 6.18 -17.40
CA ASP A 12 -16.06 6.14 -18.06
C ASP A 12 -15.01 6.36 -16.97
N PHE A 13 -14.45 5.26 -16.49
CA PHE A 13 -13.29 5.25 -15.61
C PHE A 13 -12.12 5.75 -16.47
N ALA A 14 -12.02 7.08 -16.59
CA ALA A 14 -10.89 7.72 -17.22
C ALA A 14 -9.65 7.31 -16.41
N ALA A 15 -8.97 6.27 -16.91
CA ALA A 15 -7.64 5.92 -16.48
C ALA A 15 -6.79 7.19 -16.61
N SER A 16 -6.48 7.78 -15.46
CA SER A 16 -5.63 8.95 -15.38
C SER A 16 -4.24 8.48 -15.80
N ASN A 17 -3.93 8.60 -17.09
CA ASN A 17 -2.59 8.39 -17.62
C ASN A 17 -1.67 9.50 -17.08
N LYS A 18 -1.16 9.32 -15.87
CA LYS A 18 0.01 10.04 -15.36
C LYS A 18 1.24 9.21 -15.70
N PRO A 19 2.16 9.71 -16.54
CA PRO A 19 3.32 8.94 -17.01
C PRO A 19 4.41 8.68 -15.94
N ASP A 20 4.18 9.03 -14.68
CA ASP A 20 5.16 8.87 -13.59
C ASP A 20 4.71 7.93 -12.46
N GLU A 21 3.52 7.35 -12.55
CA GLU A 21 3.04 6.33 -11.60
C GLU A 21 3.37 4.96 -12.20
N ILE A 22 4.55 4.42 -11.88
CA ILE A 22 4.79 2.99 -12.12
C ILE A 22 3.97 2.25 -11.07
N ASP A 23 2.66 2.17 -11.25
CA ASP A 23 1.85 1.22 -10.50
C ASP A 23 2.19 -0.17 -11.03
N HIS A 24 2.88 -0.97 -10.21
CA HIS A 24 3.12 -2.36 -10.54
C HIS A 24 1.78 -3.10 -10.43
N PRO A 25 1.28 -3.77 -11.49
CA PRO A 25 -0.08 -4.32 -11.52
C PRO A 25 -0.35 -5.31 -10.37
N ASP A 26 0.70 -5.98 -9.90
CA ASP A 26 0.61 -6.93 -8.78
C ASP A 26 0.68 -6.28 -7.38
N HIS A 27 0.90 -4.96 -7.27
CA HIS A 27 1.03 -4.28 -5.99
C HIS A 27 -0.33 -4.06 -5.31
N ILE A 28 -0.83 -5.10 -4.67
CA ILE A 28 -2.14 -5.09 -3.99
C ILE A 28 -2.06 -5.17 -2.46
N LEU A 29 -0.87 -5.48 -1.92
CA LEU A 29 -0.61 -5.58 -0.48
C LEU A 29 0.61 -4.74 -0.09
N TRP A 30 0.71 -4.38 1.18
CA TRP A 30 1.93 -3.80 1.77
C TRP A 30 2.25 -4.42 3.13
N GLN A 31 3.55 -4.56 3.42
CA GLN A 31 4.03 -4.93 4.75
C GLN A 31 4.38 -3.69 5.56
N CYS A 32 3.77 -3.61 6.75
CA CYS A 32 4.08 -2.55 7.71
C CYS A 32 5.53 -2.62 8.18
N ARG A 33 6.20 -1.47 8.20
CA ARG A 33 7.50 -1.26 8.83
C ARG A 33 7.46 0.05 9.60
N PRO A 34 6.97 0.04 10.86
CA PRO A 34 6.82 1.28 11.61
C PRO A 34 8.18 1.92 11.83
N THR A 35 8.27 3.23 11.57
CA THR A 35 9.47 4.04 11.84
C THR A 35 9.71 4.22 13.35
N THR A 36 8.66 4.07 14.16
CA THR A 36 8.75 4.10 15.62
C THR A 36 9.64 2.96 16.11
N LYS A 37 10.82 3.34 16.60
CA LYS A 37 11.73 2.39 17.27
C LYS A 37 11.06 1.87 18.53
N LEU A 38 11.13 0.55 18.72
CA LEU A 38 10.76 -0.06 20.01
C LEU A 38 11.56 0.57 21.15
N THR A 39 10.88 0.82 22.25
CA THR A 39 11.51 1.28 23.49
C THR A 39 12.49 0.22 24.01
N PHE A 40 13.42 0.63 24.88
CA PHE A 40 14.36 -0.31 25.52
C PHE A 40 13.62 -1.45 26.24
N MET A 41 12.58 -1.12 27.00
CA MET A 41 11.79 -2.11 27.74
C MET A 41 11.06 -3.09 26.82
N GLU A 42 10.57 -2.66 25.66
CA GLU A 42 9.95 -3.55 24.68
C GLU A 42 10.96 -4.51 24.06
N LYS A 43 12.17 -4.03 23.77
CA LYS A 43 13.27 -4.90 23.27
C LYS A 43 13.69 -5.94 24.31
N VAL A 44 13.82 -5.53 25.58
CA VAL A 44 14.14 -6.45 26.69
C VAL A 44 13.06 -7.53 26.85
N ARG A 45 11.79 -7.17 26.59
CA ARG A 45 10.66 -8.12 26.59
C ARG A 45 10.55 -8.96 25.31
N GLY A 46 11.52 -8.87 24.39
CA GLY A 46 11.52 -9.63 23.15
C GLY A 46 10.45 -9.23 22.14
N LYS A 47 9.89 -8.01 22.25
CA LYS A 47 8.92 -7.51 21.28
C LYS A 47 9.64 -7.25 19.95
N GLU A 48 9.03 -7.67 18.84
CA GLU A 48 9.53 -7.39 17.51
C GLU A 48 8.78 -6.22 16.85
N PRO A 49 9.42 -5.49 15.91
CA PRO A 49 8.73 -4.50 15.10
C PRO A 49 7.56 -5.12 14.33
N CYS A 50 6.48 -4.36 14.12
CA CYS A 50 5.35 -4.84 13.33
C CYS A 50 5.80 -5.19 11.91
N ARG A 51 5.35 -6.34 11.40
CA ARG A 51 5.55 -6.82 10.02
C ARG A 51 4.24 -7.30 9.39
N ARG A 52 3.11 -6.76 9.87
CA ARG A 52 1.78 -7.17 9.40
C ARG A 52 1.59 -6.76 7.93
N ILE A 53 0.98 -7.64 7.15
CA ILE A 53 0.58 -7.38 5.77
C ILE A 53 -0.83 -6.82 5.76
N ASN A 54 -1.07 -5.76 4.99
CA ASN A 54 -2.36 -5.09 4.85
C ASN A 54 -2.66 -4.86 3.35
N TYR A 55 -3.92 -4.60 3.01
CA TYR A 55 -4.33 -4.22 1.65
C TYR A 55 -3.85 -2.82 1.29
N MET A 56 -3.53 -2.60 0.01
CA MET A 56 -3.04 -1.30 -0.46
C MET A 56 -4.03 -0.15 -0.25
N GLU A 57 -5.32 -0.45 -0.36
CA GLU A 57 -6.43 0.49 -0.10
C GLU A 57 -6.43 1.07 1.33
N ILE A 58 -5.79 0.39 2.28
CA ILE A 58 -5.74 0.78 3.69
C ILE A 58 -4.34 1.30 4.02
N ASP A 59 -4.24 2.59 4.35
CA ASP A 59 -2.97 3.23 4.72
C ASP A 59 -2.62 3.09 6.21
N VAL A 60 -3.53 2.56 7.05
CA VAL A 60 -3.28 2.30 8.47
C VAL A 60 -3.10 0.80 8.73
N CYS A 61 -2.01 0.42 9.40
CA CYS A 61 -1.73 -0.96 9.74
C CYS A 61 -2.73 -1.48 10.78
N ALA A 62 -3.47 -2.56 10.46
CA ALA A 62 -4.44 -3.17 11.37
C ALA A 62 -3.80 -3.84 12.61
N GLY A 63 -2.48 -3.99 12.65
CA GLY A 63 -1.76 -4.65 13.73
C GLY A 63 -1.17 -3.70 14.77
N CYS A 64 -0.70 -2.53 14.35
CA CYS A 64 -0.04 -1.57 15.25
C CYS A 64 -0.58 -0.14 15.12
N SER A 65 -1.61 0.07 14.29
CA SER A 65 -2.23 1.37 14.02
C SER A 65 -1.27 2.43 13.47
N ALA A 66 -0.06 2.04 13.06
CA ALA A 66 0.86 2.94 12.39
C ALA A 66 0.40 3.18 10.94
N LYS A 67 0.46 4.44 10.50
CA LYS A 67 0.29 4.80 9.10
C LYS A 67 1.42 4.19 8.27
N ARG A 68 1.13 3.82 7.02
CA ARG A 68 2.10 3.44 5.99
C ARG A 68 3.08 4.60 5.80
N THR A 69 4.36 4.27 5.80
CA THR A 69 5.45 5.24 5.78
C THR A 69 6.60 4.70 4.95
N VAL A 70 7.56 5.58 4.63
CA VAL A 70 8.81 5.24 3.93
C VAL A 70 9.46 4.01 4.60
N GLY A 71 9.84 3.04 3.77
CA GLY A 71 10.34 1.73 4.18
C GLY A 71 9.28 0.63 4.24
N ALA A 72 7.99 0.94 4.06
CA ALA A 72 6.97 -0.09 3.86
C ALA A 72 7.31 -0.93 2.62
N LEU A 73 7.05 -2.24 2.66
CA LEU A 73 7.34 -3.12 1.52
C LEU A 73 6.08 -3.29 0.66
N ALA A 74 6.24 -3.15 -0.65
CA ALA A 74 5.22 -3.50 -1.63
C ALA A 74 5.18 -5.02 -1.78
N MET A 75 3.98 -5.58 -1.78
CA MET A 75 3.76 -7.02 -1.76
C MET A 75 2.77 -7.44 -2.86
N ALA A 76 3.08 -8.54 -3.54
CA ALA A 76 2.16 -9.22 -4.44
C ALA A 76 1.11 -10.02 -3.69
N ARG A 77 0.09 -10.52 -4.40
CA ARG A 77 -0.99 -11.35 -3.84
C ARG A 77 -0.47 -12.58 -3.08
N GLU A 78 0.62 -13.17 -3.55
CA GLU A 78 1.28 -14.34 -2.98
C GLU A 78 2.13 -14.00 -1.74
N ALA A 79 2.00 -12.78 -1.20
CA ALA A 79 2.84 -12.26 -0.12
C ALA A 79 4.34 -12.25 -0.46
N ARG A 80 4.67 -12.09 -1.74
CA ARG A 80 6.04 -11.90 -2.24
C ARG A 80 6.39 -10.40 -2.21
N VAL A 81 7.59 -10.06 -1.75
CA VAL A 81 8.08 -8.66 -1.76
C VAL A 81 8.45 -8.27 -3.19
N ILE A 82 7.80 -7.23 -3.71
CA ILE A 82 8.03 -6.71 -5.07
C ILE A 82 8.60 -5.30 -5.09
N GLY A 83 8.67 -4.61 -3.95
CA GLY A 83 9.21 -3.25 -3.89
C GLY A 83 9.22 -2.64 -2.50
N GLU A 84 9.51 -1.35 -2.43
CA GLU A 84 9.59 -0.56 -1.19
C GLU A 84 9.14 0.88 -1.42
N LEU A 85 8.43 1.45 -0.45
CA LEU A 85 8.04 2.87 -0.45
C LEU A 85 9.27 3.71 -0.12
N ILE A 86 9.75 4.49 -1.08
CA ILE A 86 11.01 5.22 -0.94
C ILE A 86 10.82 6.68 -0.54
N THR A 87 9.72 7.32 -0.95
CA THR A 87 9.44 8.72 -0.63
C THR A 87 7.98 9.06 -0.94
N HIS A 88 7.60 10.30 -0.69
CA HIS A 88 6.39 10.92 -1.23
C HIS A 88 6.78 12.04 -2.19
N ASP A 89 5.92 12.35 -3.15
CA ASP A 89 6.06 13.52 -4.01
C ASP A 89 5.60 14.81 -3.27
N VAL A 90 5.67 15.96 -3.98
CA VAL A 90 5.25 17.26 -3.43
C VAL A 90 3.74 17.37 -3.17
N TYR A 91 2.94 16.46 -3.73
CA TYR A 91 1.50 16.38 -3.55
C TYR A 91 1.10 15.35 -2.47
N GLY A 92 2.07 14.64 -1.90
CA GLY A 92 1.84 13.60 -0.90
C GLY A 92 1.52 12.23 -1.48
N ASN A 93 1.67 12.00 -2.79
CA ASN A 93 1.51 10.68 -3.40
C ASN A 93 2.73 9.81 -3.05
N GLU A 94 2.49 8.53 -2.81
CA GLU A 94 3.52 7.55 -2.47
C GLU A 94 4.35 7.19 -3.72
N ILE A 95 5.68 7.27 -3.61
CA ILE A 95 6.60 6.85 -4.67
C ILE A 95 7.25 5.52 -4.28
N TRP A 96 6.98 4.49 -5.05
CA TRP A 96 7.44 3.11 -4.82
C TRP A 96 8.59 2.75 -5.76
N ARG A 97 9.58 2.03 -5.23
CA ARG A 97 10.65 1.39 -6.01
C ARG A 97 10.37 -0.10 -6.11
N TYR A 98 10.06 -0.58 -7.30
CA TYR A 98 9.86 -2.00 -7.56
C TYR A 98 11.15 -2.70 -7.97
N LYS A 99 11.26 -3.97 -7.60
CA LYS A 99 12.32 -4.87 -8.08
C LYS A 99 11.84 -5.44 -9.40
N VAL A 100 12.60 -5.21 -10.46
CA VAL A 100 12.37 -5.91 -11.73
C VAL A 100 12.93 -7.32 -11.54
N GLU A 101 12.07 -8.34 -11.64
CA GLU A 101 12.54 -9.72 -11.75
C GLU A 101 13.10 -9.91 -13.16
N GLU A 102 14.36 -10.34 -13.26
CA GLU A 102 15.00 -10.77 -14.52
C GLU A 102 14.46 -12.12 -14.99
#